data_AF-A0A2N4XNX4-F1
#
_entry.id   AF-A0A2N4XNX4-F1
#
_cell.length_a   1.000
_cell.length_b   1.000
_cell.length_c   1.000
_cell.angle_alpha   90.00
_cell.angle_beta   90.00
_cell.angle_gamma   90.00
#
_symmetry.space_group_name_H-M   'P 1'
#
loop_
_entity.id
_entity.type
_entity.pdbx_description
1 polymer ?
#
loop_
_entity_poly.entity_id
_entity_poly.type
_entity_poly.pdbx_seq_one_letter_code
_entity_poly.pdbx_strand_id
1 'polypeptide(L)'
;MPQFFKPLALLILLGFSLATPAKASPELAARYSPEAWQTRRIHSGVQVFSVGEGPARAYVFMPDASGLRGLPLVLFQHGWLGMNPKNFGGLIDLVVRRGAVLIYPVYQDGDQTAPQAVTRLAAQAAANALAETEKRYPRLIDRSRTLYWGFSMGSSISLNIALQPASFGLPAPRALLLLAPGDAHHVAKGERAQSIIGPVERLPADLPVVIATGAADTSIGVPTGRALAERLCHLPSSRRNLILFPSDSDGERRITAGHGSPGAPDSRYDFPDSRRPVAEQIAGTREFEPSGSLNLLDYYGYWRLTMRLLDYVDGSEFPSELFSRKAAENRFLGYWPGGQPYREAEIEDPCS
;
A
#
# COMPACT_ATOMS: atom_id res chain seq x y z
N MET A 1 4.59 7.34 -84.36
CA MET A 1 3.82 7.81 -83.17
C MET A 1 4.19 6.90 -82.01
N PRO A 2 4.94 7.37 -80.99
CA PRO A 2 5.36 6.55 -79.87
C PRO A 2 4.34 6.55 -78.72
N GLN A 3 4.41 5.47 -77.94
CA GLN A 3 3.53 5.03 -76.87
C GLN A 3 3.51 5.97 -75.64
N PHE A 4 2.36 6.06 -74.95
CA PHE A 4 2.30 6.46 -73.54
C PHE A 4 1.42 5.49 -72.75
N PHE A 5 2.08 4.60 -72.00
CA PHE A 5 1.51 3.84 -70.90
C PHE A 5 1.22 4.80 -69.73
N LYS A 6 -0.01 4.78 -69.19
CA LYS A 6 -0.34 5.45 -67.91
C LYS A 6 -0.17 4.44 -66.77
N PRO A 7 0.58 4.73 -65.69
CA PRO A 7 0.60 3.89 -64.52
C PRO A 7 -0.65 4.16 -63.66
N LEU A 8 -1.25 3.07 -63.18
CA LEU A 8 -2.37 3.04 -62.24
C LEU A 8 -1.81 3.29 -60.83
N ALA A 9 -2.15 4.41 -60.20
CA ALA A 9 -1.77 4.69 -58.81
C ALA A 9 -2.67 3.90 -57.86
N LEU A 10 -2.09 2.90 -57.18
CA LEU A 10 -2.74 2.13 -56.12
C LEU A 10 -2.71 2.97 -54.83
N LEU A 11 -3.83 3.57 -54.44
CA LEU A 11 -3.98 4.20 -53.12
C LEU A 11 -4.06 3.11 -52.06
N ILE A 12 -3.00 2.95 -51.26
CA ILE A 12 -3.02 2.17 -50.03
C ILE A 12 -3.62 3.04 -48.93
N LEU A 13 -4.90 2.82 -48.62
CA LEU A 13 -5.55 3.33 -47.43
C LEU A 13 -4.97 2.59 -46.21
N LEU A 14 -4.01 3.21 -45.52
CA LEU A 14 -3.66 2.82 -44.16
C LEU A 14 -4.86 3.09 -43.25
N GLY A 15 -5.65 2.05 -42.98
CA GLY A 15 -6.65 2.08 -41.94
C GLY A 15 -5.95 2.20 -40.58
N PHE A 16 -6.00 3.38 -39.98
CA PHE A 16 -5.75 3.53 -38.56
C PHE A 16 -6.85 2.75 -37.82
N SER A 17 -6.49 1.58 -37.29
CA SER A 17 -7.32 0.87 -36.33
C SER A 17 -7.36 1.72 -35.06
N LEU A 18 -8.40 2.56 -34.93
CA LEU A 18 -8.75 3.16 -33.65
C LEU A 18 -9.02 2.01 -32.69
N ALA A 19 -8.09 1.79 -31.75
CA ALA A 19 -8.32 0.87 -30.65
C ALA A 19 -9.56 1.38 -29.90
N THR A 20 -10.65 0.63 -29.96
CA THR A 20 -11.80 0.88 -29.09
C THR A 20 -11.30 0.84 -27.65
N PRO A 21 -11.55 1.89 -26.84
CA PRO A 21 -11.17 1.85 -25.43
C PRO A 21 -11.78 0.57 -24.84
N ALA A 22 -10.95 -0.21 -24.15
CA ALA A 22 -11.40 -1.43 -23.49
C ALA A 22 -12.65 -1.07 -22.68
N LYS A 23 -13.78 -1.75 -22.93
CA LYS A 23 -14.98 -1.59 -22.11
C LYS A 23 -14.58 -1.85 -20.67
N ALA A 24 -14.45 -0.78 -19.89
CA ALA A 24 -14.19 -0.85 -18.47
C ALA A 24 -15.25 -1.74 -17.82
N SER A 25 -14.85 -2.65 -16.93
CA SER A 25 -15.70 -3.76 -16.47
C SER A 25 -16.67 -3.30 -15.37
N PRO A 26 -18.00 -3.34 -15.57
CA PRO A 26 -18.98 -3.05 -14.52
C PRO A 26 -18.82 -3.94 -13.28
N GLU A 27 -18.29 -5.16 -13.46
CA GLU A 27 -17.99 -6.09 -12.38
C GLU A 27 -16.90 -5.53 -11.45
N LEU A 28 -15.81 -5.00 -12.02
CA LEU A 28 -14.73 -4.38 -11.23
C LEU A 28 -15.21 -3.12 -10.51
N ALA A 29 -16.09 -2.36 -11.16
CA ALA A 29 -16.73 -1.18 -10.57
C ALA A 29 -17.51 -1.56 -9.30
N ALA A 30 -18.37 -2.57 -9.41
CA ALA A 30 -19.15 -3.06 -8.28
C ALA A 30 -18.25 -3.63 -7.18
N ARG A 31 -17.26 -4.45 -7.55
CA ARG A 31 -16.37 -5.16 -6.62
C ARG A 31 -15.53 -4.24 -5.72
N TYR A 32 -15.13 -3.09 -6.25
CA TYR A 32 -14.24 -2.14 -5.55
C TYR A 32 -14.91 -0.79 -5.26
N SER A 33 -16.24 -0.75 -5.34
CA SER A 33 -17.05 0.39 -4.92
C SER A 33 -16.88 0.70 -3.43
N PRO A 34 -17.12 1.94 -2.99
CA PRO A 34 -17.17 2.29 -1.57
C PRO A 34 -18.07 1.34 -0.78
N GLU A 35 -19.26 1.03 -1.30
CA GLU A 35 -20.24 0.14 -0.69
C GLU A 35 -19.69 -1.28 -0.52
N ALA A 36 -18.97 -1.80 -1.53
CA ALA A 36 -18.31 -3.10 -1.42
C ALA A 36 -17.29 -3.12 -0.28
N TRP A 37 -16.49 -2.06 -0.10
CA TRP A 37 -15.57 -1.98 1.03
C TRP A 37 -16.27 -1.87 2.38
N GLN A 38 -17.43 -1.23 2.45
CA GLN A 38 -18.23 -1.20 3.68
C GLN A 38 -18.66 -2.61 4.10
N THR A 39 -19.10 -3.44 3.15
CA THR A 39 -19.53 -4.83 3.44
C THR A 39 -18.39 -5.74 3.93
N ARG A 40 -17.14 -5.35 3.67
CA ARG A 40 -15.94 -6.09 4.09
C ARG A 40 -15.61 -5.89 5.57
N ARG A 41 -16.20 -4.90 6.24
CA ARG A 41 -16.02 -4.63 7.67
C ARG A 41 -17.00 -5.47 8.49
N ILE A 42 -16.59 -6.70 8.80
CA ILE A 42 -17.39 -7.68 9.54
C ILE A 42 -17.39 -7.45 11.05
N HIS A 43 -16.41 -6.72 11.60
CA HIS A 43 -16.37 -6.34 13.01
C HIS A 43 -16.98 -4.95 13.24
N SER A 44 -17.68 -4.79 14.37
CA SER A 44 -18.44 -3.57 14.71
C SER A 44 -17.58 -2.37 15.13
N GLY A 45 -16.31 -2.59 15.46
CA GLY A 45 -15.39 -1.55 15.89
C GLY A 45 -13.96 -2.06 16.02
N VAL A 46 -13.10 -1.23 16.60
CA VAL A 46 -11.67 -1.50 16.77
C VAL A 46 -11.28 -1.34 18.23
N GLN A 47 -10.61 -2.34 18.79
CA GLN A 47 -9.89 -2.23 20.05
C GLN A 47 -8.49 -1.69 19.78
N VAL A 48 -8.03 -0.79 20.65
CA VAL A 48 -6.72 -0.15 20.55
C VAL A 48 -6.01 -0.25 21.90
N PHE A 49 -4.72 -0.55 21.85
CA PHE A 49 -3.84 -0.25 22.97
C PHE A 49 -2.47 0.15 22.43
N SER A 50 -1.64 0.74 23.29
CA SER A 50 -0.26 1.05 22.94
C SER A 50 0.73 0.39 23.86
N VAL A 51 1.91 0.10 23.33
CA VAL A 51 3.04 -0.50 24.06
C VAL A 51 4.24 0.42 23.89
N GLY A 52 4.97 0.69 24.97
CA GLY A 52 6.13 1.59 24.96
C GLY A 52 5.76 3.08 24.92
N GLU A 53 6.79 3.93 24.86
CA GLU A 53 6.68 5.40 24.88
C GLU A 53 7.63 6.03 23.85
N GLY A 54 7.31 7.24 23.40
CA GLY A 54 8.13 7.99 22.43
C GLY A 54 8.43 7.17 21.16
N PRO A 55 9.68 7.16 20.67
CA PRO A 55 10.08 6.34 19.51
C PRO A 55 9.92 4.82 19.73
N ALA A 56 9.89 4.35 20.97
CA ALA A 56 9.68 2.93 21.26
C ALA A 56 8.19 2.56 21.30
N ARG A 57 7.28 3.53 21.13
CA ARG A 57 5.83 3.30 21.14
C ARG A 57 5.37 2.59 19.87
N ALA A 58 4.38 1.73 20.02
CA ALA A 58 3.57 1.21 18.93
C ALA A 58 2.10 1.16 19.33
N TYR A 59 1.22 1.45 18.38
CA TYR A 59 -0.21 1.21 18.50
C TYR A 59 -0.55 -0.17 17.95
N VAL A 60 -1.41 -0.88 18.66
CA VAL A 60 -2.01 -2.14 18.21
C VAL A 60 -3.48 -1.88 17.98
N PHE A 61 -3.93 -2.09 16.74
CA PHE A 61 -5.32 -2.03 16.35
C PHE A 61 -5.79 -3.46 16.05
N MET A 62 -6.87 -3.89 16.67
CA MET A 62 -7.41 -5.23 16.48
C MET A 62 -8.94 -5.22 16.56
N PRO A 63 -9.64 -6.18 15.94
CA PRO A 63 -11.06 -6.37 16.19
C PRO A 63 -11.30 -6.79 17.65
N ASP A 64 -12.56 -6.95 18.05
CA ASP A 64 -12.86 -7.62 19.31
C ASP A 64 -12.30 -9.04 19.30
N ALA A 65 -11.29 -9.30 20.13
CA ALA A 65 -10.56 -10.55 20.19
C ALA A 65 -11.38 -11.71 20.79
N SER A 66 -12.56 -11.44 21.37
CA SER A 66 -13.38 -12.48 22.02
C SER A 66 -13.70 -13.63 21.05
N GLY A 67 -13.19 -14.82 21.37
CA GLY A 67 -13.36 -16.03 20.56
C GLY A 67 -12.53 -16.11 19.27
N LEU A 68 -11.83 -15.04 18.88
CA LEU A 68 -10.99 -15.01 17.67
C LEU A 68 -9.64 -15.68 17.89
N ARG A 69 -9.10 -16.29 16.82
CA ARG A 69 -7.82 -17.01 16.82
C ARG A 69 -7.21 -16.97 15.42
N GLY A 70 -5.88 -17.00 15.35
CA GLY A 70 -5.14 -17.15 14.09
C GLY A 70 -5.38 -16.04 13.06
N LEU A 71 -5.67 -14.82 13.52
CA LEU A 71 -5.83 -13.65 12.65
C LEU A 71 -4.51 -13.30 11.96
N PRO A 72 -4.58 -12.76 10.73
CA PRO A 72 -3.40 -12.23 10.04
C PRO A 72 -2.85 -11.01 10.79
N LEU A 73 -1.53 -10.86 10.71
CA LEU A 73 -0.78 -9.72 11.23
C LEU A 73 -0.43 -8.76 10.09
N VAL A 74 -0.66 -7.47 10.30
CA VAL A 74 -0.20 -6.39 9.42
C VAL A 74 0.80 -5.54 10.19
N LEU A 75 2.05 -5.50 9.73
CA LEU A 75 3.04 -4.54 10.22
C LEU A 75 3.05 -3.34 9.29
N PHE A 76 2.46 -2.23 9.74
CA PHE A 76 2.35 -1.01 8.93
C PHE A 76 3.38 0.03 9.35
N GLN A 77 4.34 0.30 8.47
CA GLN A 77 5.41 1.29 8.65
C GLN A 77 5.03 2.60 7.94
N HIS A 78 4.97 3.70 8.68
CA HIS A 78 4.52 4.99 8.16
C HIS A 78 5.62 5.77 7.40
N GLY A 79 5.25 6.93 6.83
CA GLY A 79 6.21 7.83 6.19
C GLY A 79 7.00 8.66 7.20
N TRP A 80 7.96 9.45 6.76
CA TRP A 80 8.66 10.39 7.65
C TRP A 80 7.68 11.33 8.35
N LEU A 81 7.81 11.47 9.68
CA LEU A 81 6.94 12.30 10.53
C LEU A 81 5.47 11.81 10.60
N GLY A 82 5.19 10.60 10.14
CA GLY A 82 3.86 10.00 10.12
C GLY A 82 3.40 9.39 11.45
N MET A 83 3.88 9.82 12.62
CA MET A 83 3.60 9.14 13.89
C MET A 83 2.12 9.08 14.28
N ASN A 84 1.29 9.96 13.71
CA ASN A 84 -0.15 9.98 13.91
C ASN A 84 -0.85 9.11 12.84
N PRO A 85 -1.60 8.06 13.21
CA PRO A 85 -2.23 7.14 12.25
C PRO A 85 -3.39 7.77 11.46
N LYS A 86 -3.85 8.98 11.83
CA LYS A 86 -4.98 9.70 11.22
C LYS A 86 -5.04 9.56 9.71
N ASN A 87 -3.95 9.88 8.99
CA ASN A 87 -3.94 9.93 7.52
C ASN A 87 -4.31 8.60 6.84
N PHE A 88 -4.13 7.48 7.54
CA PHE A 88 -4.48 6.14 7.07
C PHE A 88 -5.67 5.55 7.82
N GLY A 89 -6.32 6.32 8.70
CA GLY A 89 -7.31 5.83 9.64
C GLY A 89 -8.46 5.07 8.97
N GLY A 90 -8.95 5.51 7.81
CA GLY A 90 -9.99 4.79 7.06
C GLY A 90 -9.53 3.42 6.54
N LEU A 91 -8.28 3.31 6.08
CA LEU A 91 -7.72 2.04 5.64
C LEU A 91 -7.34 1.14 6.83
N ILE A 92 -6.88 1.72 7.94
CA ILE A 92 -6.66 0.99 9.20
C ILE A 92 -8.00 0.42 9.71
N ASP A 93 -9.08 1.22 9.74
CA ASP A 93 -10.44 0.78 10.09
C ASP A 93 -10.88 -0.38 9.21
N LEU A 94 -10.70 -0.27 7.89
CA LEU A 94 -11.03 -1.33 6.95
C LEU A 94 -10.23 -2.62 7.21
N VAL A 95 -8.90 -2.54 7.29
CA VAL A 95 -8.02 -3.70 7.54
C VAL A 95 -8.43 -4.42 8.83
N VAL A 96 -8.58 -3.66 9.91
CA VAL A 96 -8.82 -4.22 11.24
C VAL A 96 -10.23 -4.80 11.33
N ARG A 97 -11.24 -4.08 10.83
CA ARG A 97 -12.63 -4.54 10.86
C ARG A 97 -12.95 -5.62 9.83
N ARG A 98 -12.08 -5.85 8.84
CA ARG A 98 -12.09 -7.08 8.03
C ARG A 98 -11.67 -8.28 8.91
N GLY A 99 -10.79 -8.09 9.88
CA GLY A 99 -10.37 -9.14 10.81
C GLY A 99 -8.86 -9.39 10.76
N ALA A 100 -8.08 -8.34 10.96
CA ALA A 100 -6.63 -8.43 11.08
C ALA A 100 -6.14 -7.67 12.32
N VAL A 101 -5.00 -8.10 12.87
CA VAL A 101 -4.28 -7.30 13.87
C VAL A 101 -3.28 -6.43 13.13
N LEU A 102 -3.35 -5.11 13.32
CA LEU A 102 -2.43 -4.14 12.73
C LEU A 102 -1.55 -3.51 13.81
N ILE A 103 -0.24 -3.58 13.62
CA ILE A 103 0.75 -2.90 14.47
C ILE A 103 1.32 -1.70 13.72
N TYR A 104 1.24 -0.54 14.35
CA TYR A 104 1.72 0.75 13.86
C TYR A 104 2.81 1.29 14.80
N PRO A 105 4.09 1.06 14.54
CA PRO A 105 5.18 1.59 15.36
C PRO A 105 5.38 3.09 15.09
N VAL A 106 5.75 3.83 16.13
CA VAL A 106 5.99 5.29 16.09
C VAL A 106 7.40 5.62 15.61
N TYR A 107 8.43 4.94 16.14
CA TYR A 107 9.87 4.97 15.75
C TYR A 107 10.56 6.33 15.52
N GLN A 108 9.88 7.45 15.75
CA GLN A 108 10.38 8.80 15.64
C GLN A 108 9.90 9.64 16.82
N ASP A 109 10.78 10.52 17.26
CA ASP A 109 10.44 11.69 18.07
C ASP A 109 10.80 12.92 17.24
N GLY A 110 9.82 13.37 16.45
CA GLY A 110 10.00 14.46 15.49
C GLY A 110 11.10 14.19 14.44
N ASP A 111 11.67 15.29 13.92
CA ASP A 111 12.69 15.31 12.88
C ASP A 111 14.11 15.06 13.40
N GLN A 112 14.29 15.01 14.73
CA GLN A 112 15.58 14.79 15.37
C GLN A 112 16.10 13.36 15.18
N THR A 113 15.18 12.41 15.02
CA THR A 113 15.50 11.00 14.80
C THR A 113 16.39 10.84 13.56
N ALA A 114 17.49 10.08 13.66
CA ALA A 114 18.32 9.79 12.50
C ALA A 114 17.60 8.79 11.56
N PRO A 115 17.51 9.05 10.24
CA PRO A 115 16.98 8.07 9.29
C PRO A 115 17.64 6.70 9.42
N GLN A 116 18.93 6.65 9.75
CA GLN A 116 19.71 5.43 9.97
C GLN A 116 19.21 4.59 11.15
N ALA A 117 18.51 5.19 12.11
CA ALA A 117 18.00 4.51 13.29
C ALA A 117 16.60 3.93 13.12
N VAL A 118 15.81 4.42 12.15
CA VAL A 118 14.37 4.18 12.08
C VAL A 118 14.01 2.71 11.87
N THR A 119 14.79 1.96 11.08
CA THR A 119 14.56 0.52 10.89
C THR A 119 14.60 -0.23 12.22
N ARG A 120 15.66 -0.02 13.02
CA ARG A 120 15.83 -0.70 14.31
C ARG A 120 14.75 -0.27 15.31
N LEU A 121 14.44 1.01 15.36
CA LEU A 121 13.42 1.55 16.26
C LEU A 121 12.02 1.00 15.92
N ALA A 122 11.66 1.01 14.64
CA ALA A 122 10.40 0.46 14.14
C ALA A 122 10.26 -1.02 14.44
N ALA A 123 11.32 -1.79 14.16
CA ALA A 123 11.35 -3.22 14.39
C ALA A 123 11.22 -3.56 15.89
N GLN A 124 11.94 -2.83 16.76
CA GLN A 124 11.86 -3.01 18.21
C GLN A 124 10.47 -2.68 18.76
N ALA A 125 9.88 -1.55 18.34
CA ALA A 125 8.55 -1.15 18.78
C ALA A 125 7.49 -2.17 18.32
N ALA A 126 7.59 -2.64 17.08
CA ALA A 126 6.69 -3.67 16.55
C ALA A 126 6.85 -5.03 17.27
N ALA A 127 8.08 -5.45 17.56
CA ALA A 127 8.34 -6.70 18.27
C ALA A 127 7.81 -6.67 19.71
N ASN A 128 7.99 -5.54 20.41
CA ASN A 128 7.44 -5.33 21.75
C ASN A 128 5.91 -5.37 21.73
N ALA A 129 5.28 -4.71 20.75
CA ALA A 129 3.84 -4.73 20.59
C ALA A 129 3.30 -6.13 20.26
N LEU A 130 3.97 -6.87 19.38
CA LEU A 130 3.61 -8.25 19.05
C LEU A 130 3.67 -9.14 20.29
N ALA A 131 4.78 -9.09 21.04
CA ALA A 131 4.97 -9.88 22.25
C ALA A 131 3.92 -9.57 23.33
N GLU A 132 3.60 -8.29 23.55
CA GLU A 132 2.56 -7.90 24.50
C GLU A 132 1.15 -8.30 24.01
N THR A 133 0.89 -8.24 22.70
CA THR A 133 -0.38 -8.70 22.12
C THR A 133 -0.57 -10.20 22.34
N GLU A 134 0.45 -11.01 22.08
CA GLU A 134 0.40 -12.47 22.27
C GLU A 134 0.31 -12.87 23.74
N LYS A 135 0.90 -12.07 24.63
CA LYS A 135 0.75 -12.24 26.08
C LYS A 135 -0.68 -11.97 26.55
N ARG A 136 -1.32 -10.88 26.07
CA ARG A 136 -2.71 -10.52 26.43
C ARG A 136 -3.75 -11.43 25.77
N TYR A 137 -3.51 -11.80 24.51
CA TYR A 137 -4.42 -12.56 23.67
C TYR A 137 -3.72 -13.78 23.06
N PRO A 138 -3.45 -14.83 23.86
CA PRO A 138 -2.78 -16.02 23.38
C PRO A 138 -3.51 -16.66 22.20
N ARG A 139 -2.77 -16.97 21.12
CA ARG A 139 -3.27 -17.55 19.85
C ARG A 139 -4.13 -16.62 18.99
N LEU A 140 -4.23 -15.33 19.33
CA LEU A 140 -4.95 -14.37 18.48
C LEU A 140 -4.30 -14.22 17.11
N ILE A 141 -2.97 -14.18 17.05
CA ILE A 141 -2.19 -13.94 15.84
C ILE A 141 -1.62 -15.26 15.30
N ASP A 142 -1.76 -15.47 13.99
CA ASP A 142 -0.97 -16.46 13.25
C ASP A 142 0.23 -15.76 12.60
N ARG A 143 1.41 -15.94 13.16
CA ARG A 143 2.66 -15.34 12.68
C ARG A 143 3.00 -15.72 11.22
N SER A 144 2.51 -16.85 10.71
CA SER A 144 2.74 -17.25 9.31
C SER A 144 1.89 -16.44 8.31
N ARG A 145 0.87 -15.73 8.81
CA ARG A 145 -0.03 -14.86 8.06
C ARG A 145 0.34 -13.39 8.25
N THR A 146 1.58 -13.05 7.94
CA THR A 146 2.06 -11.67 8.11
C THR A 146 2.15 -10.91 6.78
N LEU A 147 1.55 -9.73 6.72
CA LEU A 147 1.72 -8.74 5.66
C LEU A 147 2.61 -7.61 6.17
N TYR A 148 3.65 -7.27 5.40
CA TYR A 148 4.40 -6.04 5.63
C TYR A 148 3.87 -4.97 4.68
N TRP A 149 3.47 -3.85 5.27
CA TRP A 149 2.94 -2.71 4.55
C TRP A 149 3.78 -1.49 4.89
N GLY A 150 4.38 -0.85 3.89
CA GLY A 150 5.15 0.37 4.06
C GLY A 150 4.60 1.51 3.22
N PHE A 151 4.68 2.72 3.74
CA PHE A 151 4.44 3.95 2.98
C PHE A 151 5.65 4.87 3.04
N SER A 152 6.06 5.47 1.92
CA SER A 152 7.23 6.38 1.86
C SER A 152 8.46 5.71 2.48
N MET A 153 9.15 6.35 3.43
CA MET A 153 10.27 5.75 4.14
C MET A 153 9.92 4.43 4.85
N GLY A 154 8.65 4.22 5.23
CA GLY A 154 8.15 2.96 5.76
C GLY A 154 8.28 1.78 4.79
N SER A 155 8.31 2.03 3.48
CA SER A 155 8.63 1.00 2.48
C SER A 155 10.07 0.50 2.63
N SER A 156 11.02 1.43 2.84
CA SER A 156 12.43 1.09 3.09
C SER A 156 12.60 0.36 4.43
N ILE A 157 11.90 0.78 5.48
CA ILE A 157 11.87 0.07 6.76
C ILE A 157 11.34 -1.36 6.56
N SER A 158 10.22 -1.52 5.86
CA SER A 158 9.59 -2.82 5.63
C SER A 158 10.51 -3.79 4.88
N LEU A 159 11.20 -3.31 3.84
CA LEU A 159 12.21 -4.07 3.11
C LEU A 159 13.35 -4.53 4.02
N ASN A 160 13.88 -3.62 4.84
CA ASN A 160 14.99 -3.93 5.74
C ASN A 160 14.62 -4.97 6.81
N ILE A 161 13.41 -4.89 7.35
CA ILE A 161 12.92 -5.90 8.29
C ILE A 161 12.74 -7.23 7.56
N ALA A 162 12.19 -7.23 6.33
CA ALA A 162 11.95 -8.44 5.55
C ALA A 162 13.24 -9.19 5.16
N LEU A 163 14.37 -8.51 5.08
CA LEU A 163 15.68 -9.13 4.82
C LEU A 163 16.16 -10.03 5.97
N GLN A 164 15.76 -9.73 7.22
CA GLN A 164 16.22 -10.46 8.40
C GLN A 164 15.21 -10.39 9.57
N PRO A 165 13.96 -10.84 9.37
CA PRO A 165 12.87 -10.63 10.32
C PRO A 165 13.14 -11.29 11.68
N ALA A 166 13.76 -12.48 11.67
CA ALA A 166 14.13 -13.21 12.88
C ALA A 166 15.11 -12.43 13.78
N SER A 167 16.06 -11.69 13.19
CA SER A 167 17.01 -10.84 13.94
C SER A 167 16.32 -9.70 14.69
N PHE A 168 15.11 -9.34 14.27
CA PHE A 168 14.27 -8.35 14.91
C PHE A 168 13.19 -8.96 15.82
N GLY A 169 13.13 -10.28 15.96
CA GLY A 169 12.05 -10.95 16.70
C GLY A 169 10.68 -10.86 16.02
N LEU A 170 10.65 -10.55 14.72
CA LEU A 170 9.44 -10.41 13.93
C LEU A 170 9.24 -11.62 13.00
N PRO A 171 7.99 -11.96 12.64
CA PRO A 171 7.71 -13.02 11.68
C PRO A 171 8.12 -12.62 10.26
N ALA A 172 8.52 -13.59 9.44
CA ALA A 172 8.75 -13.33 8.03
C ALA A 172 7.44 -12.94 7.33
N PRO A 173 7.46 -11.94 6.42
CA PRO A 173 6.28 -11.59 5.66
C PRO A 173 5.95 -12.66 4.62
N ARG A 174 4.65 -12.89 4.40
CA ARG A 174 4.12 -13.67 3.29
C ARG A 174 3.89 -12.83 2.03
N ALA A 175 3.83 -11.51 2.17
CA ALA A 175 3.84 -10.53 1.08
C ALA A 175 4.33 -9.15 1.55
N LEU A 176 4.81 -8.33 0.61
CA LEU A 176 5.18 -6.93 0.81
C LEU A 176 4.31 -6.00 -0.05
N LEU A 177 3.77 -4.96 0.59
CA LEU A 177 3.14 -3.83 -0.08
C LEU A 177 3.92 -2.55 0.19
N LEU A 178 4.45 -1.93 -0.86
CA LEU A 178 5.31 -0.76 -0.79
C LEU A 178 4.63 0.41 -1.51
N LEU A 179 4.07 1.34 -0.74
CA LEU A 179 3.32 2.48 -1.26
C LEU A 179 4.19 3.72 -1.28
N ALA A 180 4.23 4.40 -2.44
CA ALA A 180 5.02 5.60 -2.70
C ALA A 180 6.41 5.56 -2.06
N PRO A 181 7.27 4.56 -2.38
CA PRO A 181 8.49 4.30 -1.60
C PRO A 181 9.39 5.52 -1.46
N GLY A 182 10.00 5.68 -0.29
CA GLY A 182 10.93 6.76 0.02
C GLY A 182 12.13 6.26 0.80
N ASP A 183 13.16 7.10 0.92
CA ASP A 183 14.47 6.76 1.47
C ASP A 183 15.10 7.97 2.19
N ALA A 184 16.19 7.76 2.94
CA ALA A 184 16.82 8.74 3.82
C ALA A 184 17.24 10.05 3.13
N HIS A 185 17.68 9.99 1.86
CA HIS A 185 18.09 11.19 1.13
C HIS A 185 16.95 12.19 0.86
N HIS A 186 15.69 11.76 0.97
CA HIS A 186 14.55 12.65 0.83
C HIS A 186 14.30 13.51 2.08
N VAL A 187 14.86 13.12 3.23
CA VAL A 187 14.56 13.74 4.54
C VAL A 187 15.80 14.27 5.26
N ALA A 188 16.99 13.96 4.73
CA ALA A 188 18.26 14.36 5.32
C ALA A 188 19.30 14.71 4.24
N LYS A 189 20.41 15.32 4.68
CA LYS A 189 21.57 15.71 3.84
C LYS A 189 22.86 15.12 4.40
N GLY A 190 23.93 15.11 3.59
CA GLY A 190 25.25 14.63 4.00
C GLY A 190 25.25 13.14 4.34
N GLU A 191 26.02 12.72 5.35
CA GLU A 191 26.08 11.31 5.77
C GLU A 191 24.71 10.75 6.17
N ARG A 192 23.82 11.59 6.74
CA ARG A 192 22.45 11.19 7.10
C ARG A 192 21.55 10.95 5.89
N ALA A 193 21.95 11.35 4.68
CA ALA A 193 21.22 11.06 3.45
C ALA A 193 21.56 9.69 2.85
N GLN A 194 22.57 8.97 3.38
CA GLN A 194 22.91 7.64 2.88
C GLN A 194 21.69 6.73 2.93
N SER A 195 21.46 6.03 1.82
CA SER A 195 20.32 5.12 1.66
C SER A 195 20.26 4.15 2.83
N ILE A 196 19.06 3.99 3.38
CA ILE A 196 18.82 2.96 4.40
C ILE A 196 18.37 1.65 3.77
N ILE A 197 18.11 1.62 2.47
CA ILE A 197 17.61 0.42 1.78
C ILE A 197 18.73 -0.60 1.70
N GLY A 198 18.55 -1.72 2.40
CA GLY A 198 19.48 -2.83 2.42
C GLY A 198 19.59 -3.57 1.07
N PRO A 199 20.34 -4.69 1.03
CA PRO A 199 20.53 -5.48 -0.18
C PRO A 199 19.28 -6.32 -0.51
N VAL A 200 18.27 -5.69 -1.13
CA VAL A 200 16.96 -6.29 -1.48
C VAL A 200 17.07 -7.51 -2.41
N GLU A 201 18.22 -7.66 -3.07
CA GLU A 201 18.58 -8.80 -3.91
C GLU A 201 18.68 -10.12 -3.11
N ARG A 202 18.71 -10.03 -1.76
CA ARG A 202 18.70 -11.18 -0.86
C ARG A 202 17.30 -11.59 -0.40
N LEU A 203 16.25 -10.87 -0.79
CA LEU A 203 14.87 -11.28 -0.47
C LEU A 203 14.55 -12.64 -1.11
N PRO A 204 13.73 -13.48 -0.46
CA PRO A 204 13.32 -14.78 -1.00
C PRO A 204 12.69 -14.65 -2.39
N ALA A 205 13.09 -15.51 -3.33
CA ALA A 205 12.64 -15.44 -4.72
C ALA A 205 11.13 -15.69 -4.90
N ASP A 206 10.46 -16.30 -3.93
CA ASP A 206 9.03 -16.57 -3.93
C ASP A 206 8.20 -15.50 -3.19
N LEU A 207 8.86 -14.51 -2.55
CA LEU A 207 8.19 -13.43 -1.83
C LEU A 207 7.44 -12.50 -2.80
N PRO A 208 6.11 -12.38 -2.71
CA PRO A 208 5.35 -11.45 -3.52
C PRO A 208 5.57 -10.00 -3.04
N VAL A 209 5.94 -9.11 -3.97
CA VAL A 209 6.19 -7.68 -3.71
C VAL A 209 5.38 -6.83 -4.69
N VAL A 210 4.53 -5.95 -4.15
CA VAL A 210 3.82 -4.94 -4.95
C VAL A 210 4.34 -3.56 -4.58
N ILE A 211 4.80 -2.83 -5.59
CA ILE A 211 5.13 -1.42 -5.49
C ILE A 211 4.03 -0.63 -6.17
N ALA A 212 3.49 0.39 -5.50
CA ALA A 212 2.50 1.27 -6.11
C ALA A 212 2.72 2.73 -5.69
N THR A 213 2.60 3.66 -6.63
CA THR A 213 2.77 5.09 -6.34
C THR A 213 1.90 5.95 -7.26
N GLY A 214 1.61 7.16 -6.83
CA GLY A 214 0.98 8.15 -7.69
C GLY A 214 1.99 8.68 -8.74
N ALA A 215 1.57 8.79 -9.99
CA ALA A 215 2.41 9.21 -11.10
C ALA A 215 2.84 10.70 -11.01
N ALA A 216 2.15 11.51 -10.21
CA ALA A 216 2.54 12.89 -9.93
C ALA A 216 3.53 13.01 -8.76
N ASP A 217 3.88 11.91 -8.09
CA ASP A 217 4.98 11.85 -7.11
C ASP A 217 6.34 11.68 -7.81
N THR A 218 6.71 12.71 -8.56
CA THR A 218 7.89 12.68 -9.43
C THR A 218 9.21 12.87 -8.68
N SER A 219 9.18 13.20 -7.40
CA SER A 219 10.38 13.49 -6.59
C SER A 219 10.73 12.40 -5.59
N ILE A 220 9.78 11.59 -5.13
CA ILE A 220 10.01 10.57 -4.10
C ILE A 220 9.59 9.19 -4.61
N GLY A 221 8.28 8.97 -4.74
CA GLY A 221 7.70 7.65 -4.98
C GLY A 221 8.04 7.06 -6.34
N VAL A 222 7.90 7.82 -7.43
CA VAL A 222 8.17 7.31 -8.79
C VAL A 222 9.66 6.96 -8.97
N PRO A 223 10.64 7.85 -8.69
CA PRO A 223 12.05 7.52 -8.84
C PRO A 223 12.47 6.34 -7.95
N THR A 224 12.07 6.35 -6.67
CA THR A 224 12.43 5.29 -5.73
C THR A 224 11.77 3.95 -6.07
N GLY A 225 10.50 3.98 -6.48
CA GLY A 225 9.74 2.80 -6.89
C GLY A 225 10.35 2.10 -8.11
N ARG A 226 10.76 2.87 -9.13
CA ARG A 226 11.47 2.35 -10.31
C ARG A 226 12.83 1.76 -9.95
N ALA A 227 13.63 2.49 -9.17
CA ALA A 227 14.95 2.01 -8.72
C ALA A 227 14.82 0.72 -7.89
N LEU A 228 13.80 0.61 -7.03
CA LEU A 228 13.52 -0.62 -6.29
C LEU A 228 13.08 -1.76 -7.22
N ALA A 229 12.20 -1.49 -8.19
CA ALA A 229 11.74 -2.51 -9.13
C ALA A 229 12.90 -3.09 -9.96
N GLU A 230 13.86 -2.26 -10.39
CA GLU A 230 15.11 -2.69 -11.05
C GLU A 230 15.97 -3.60 -10.14
N ARG A 231 16.07 -3.26 -8.86
CA ARG A 231 16.83 -4.06 -7.90
C ARG A 231 16.14 -5.38 -7.52
N LEU A 232 14.84 -5.49 -7.75
CA LEU A 232 14.03 -6.69 -7.50
C LEU A 232 13.93 -7.60 -8.74
N CYS A 233 14.78 -7.41 -9.75
CA CYS A 233 14.73 -8.20 -10.98
C CYS A 233 15.04 -9.69 -10.78
N HIS A 234 15.57 -10.11 -9.63
CA HIS A 234 15.74 -11.51 -9.27
C HIS A 234 14.43 -12.22 -8.89
N LEU A 235 13.40 -11.48 -8.46
CA LEU A 235 12.07 -12.04 -8.21
C LEU A 235 11.37 -12.31 -9.55
N PRO A 236 10.75 -13.47 -9.81
CA PRO A 236 10.06 -13.70 -11.09
C PRO A 236 8.93 -12.68 -11.30
N SER A 237 8.59 -12.38 -12.55
CA SER A 237 7.53 -11.43 -12.90
C SER A 237 6.16 -11.78 -12.30
N SER A 238 5.92 -13.06 -11.98
CA SER A 238 4.72 -13.53 -11.26
C SER A 238 4.72 -13.24 -9.75
N ARG A 239 5.76 -12.57 -9.23
CA ARG A 239 5.93 -12.20 -7.81
C ARG A 239 6.25 -10.72 -7.61
N ARG A 240 6.44 -9.94 -8.67
CA ARG A 240 6.70 -8.50 -8.58
C ARG A 240 5.71 -7.72 -9.44
N ASN A 241 5.29 -6.56 -8.98
CA ASN A 241 4.53 -5.62 -9.80
C ASN A 241 4.86 -4.18 -9.42
N LEU A 242 4.98 -3.29 -10.40
CA LEU A 242 5.12 -1.84 -10.23
C LEU A 242 3.93 -1.16 -10.91
N ILE A 243 3.11 -0.46 -10.13
CA ILE A 243 1.87 0.18 -10.58
C ILE A 243 1.95 1.68 -10.34
N LEU A 244 1.76 2.49 -11.39
CA LEU A 244 1.66 3.94 -11.28
C LEU A 244 0.21 4.39 -11.47
N PHE A 245 -0.33 5.12 -10.51
CA PHE A 245 -1.68 5.68 -10.56
C PHE A 245 -1.66 7.09 -11.13
N PRO A 246 -2.36 7.38 -12.24
CA PRO A 246 -2.36 8.73 -12.81
C PRO A 246 -3.22 9.70 -12.00
N SER A 247 -2.85 10.98 -12.06
CA SER A 247 -3.81 12.07 -11.78
C SER A 247 -4.84 12.12 -12.90
N ASP A 248 -6.07 12.52 -12.56
CA ASP A 248 -7.15 12.65 -13.54
C ASP A 248 -8.18 13.72 -13.13
N SER A 249 -9.06 14.08 -14.06
CA SER A 249 -10.13 15.07 -13.86
C SER A 249 -11.33 14.76 -14.75
N ASP A 250 -12.55 14.99 -14.24
CA ASP A 250 -13.79 14.97 -15.03
C ASP A 250 -14.22 16.38 -15.49
N GLY A 251 -13.37 17.38 -15.29
CA GLY A 251 -13.64 18.79 -15.61
C GLY A 251 -14.22 19.59 -14.43
N GLU A 252 -14.89 18.94 -13.49
CA GLU A 252 -15.41 19.57 -12.26
C GLU A 252 -14.54 19.28 -11.05
N ARG A 253 -13.98 18.08 -10.99
CA ARG A 253 -13.15 17.55 -9.90
C ARG A 253 -11.82 17.11 -10.44
N ARG A 254 -10.79 17.26 -9.60
CA ARG A 254 -9.43 16.81 -9.90
C ARG A 254 -8.90 15.95 -8.78
N ILE A 255 -8.38 14.78 -9.12
CA ILE A 255 -7.60 13.94 -8.22
C ILE A 255 -6.14 14.03 -8.64
N THR A 256 -5.29 14.47 -7.71
CA THR A 256 -3.84 14.49 -7.91
C THR A 256 -3.23 13.28 -7.22
N ALA A 257 -2.62 12.39 -8.01
CA ALA A 257 -1.91 11.21 -7.52
C ALA A 257 -0.48 11.58 -7.09
N GLY A 258 -0.36 12.36 -6.01
CA GLY A 258 0.92 12.84 -5.47
C GLY A 258 1.48 11.94 -4.35
N HIS A 259 2.55 12.40 -3.67
CA HIS A 259 3.19 11.61 -2.60
C HIS A 259 2.24 11.30 -1.43
N GLY A 260 1.33 12.23 -1.12
CA GLY A 260 0.32 12.05 -0.07
C GLY A 260 -0.82 11.08 -0.41
N SER A 261 -0.75 10.37 -1.55
CA SER A 261 -1.69 9.32 -1.93
C SER A 261 -1.06 7.93 -1.67
N PRO A 262 -1.70 7.02 -0.90
CA PRO A 262 -3.08 7.09 -0.42
C PRO A 262 -3.28 8.02 0.76
N GLY A 263 -4.52 8.49 0.91
CA GLY A 263 -4.94 9.27 2.06
C GLY A 263 -6.40 9.02 2.36
N ALA A 264 -6.68 8.43 3.52
CA ALA A 264 -8.03 8.24 4.02
C ALA A 264 -8.08 8.72 5.47
N PRO A 265 -7.92 10.04 5.70
CA PRO A 265 -7.89 10.59 7.04
C PRO A 265 -9.18 10.26 7.78
N ASP A 266 -9.04 9.79 9.02
CA ASP A 266 -10.16 9.52 9.91
C ASP A 266 -9.85 10.09 11.30
N SER A 267 -10.68 11.02 11.74
CA SER A 267 -10.54 11.76 12.99
C SER A 267 -10.57 10.85 14.22
N ARG A 268 -11.18 9.66 14.13
CA ARG A 268 -11.18 8.68 15.23
C ARG A 268 -9.78 8.10 15.50
N TYR A 269 -8.88 8.22 14.53
CA TYR A 269 -7.48 7.79 14.60
C TYR A 269 -6.51 8.96 14.82
N ASP A 270 -7.01 10.13 15.21
CA ASP A 270 -6.17 11.31 15.46
C ASP A 270 -5.45 11.22 16.82
N PHE A 271 -4.23 10.71 16.81
CA PHE A 271 -3.36 10.56 17.98
C PHE A 271 -2.13 11.49 17.87
N PRO A 272 -2.31 12.82 18.03
CA PRO A 272 -1.26 13.79 17.71
C PRO A 272 -0.10 13.81 18.71
N ASP A 273 -0.30 13.36 19.95
CA ASP A 273 0.75 13.27 20.97
C ASP A 273 1.02 11.80 21.30
N SER A 274 2.14 11.29 20.78
CA SER A 274 2.61 9.92 21.01
C SER A 274 3.01 9.65 22.47
N ARG A 275 2.85 10.61 23.39
CA ARG A 275 3.04 10.42 24.84
C ARG A 275 1.72 10.32 25.62
N ARG A 276 0.58 10.58 24.98
CA ARG A 276 -0.73 10.54 25.65
C ARG A 276 -1.38 9.15 25.54
N PRO A 277 -2.19 8.73 26.53
CA PRO A 277 -3.06 7.58 26.37
C PRO A 277 -3.94 7.73 25.12
N VAL A 278 -4.26 6.60 24.48
CA VAL A 278 -5.21 6.54 23.36
C VAL A 278 -6.53 5.96 23.85
N ALA A 279 -7.63 6.26 23.15
CA ALA A 279 -8.90 5.59 23.40
C ALA A 279 -8.73 4.08 23.22
N GLU A 280 -9.19 3.27 24.18
CA GLU A 280 -9.08 1.81 24.12
C GLU A 280 -10.03 1.18 23.09
N GLN A 281 -11.02 1.94 22.65
CA GLN A 281 -11.99 1.53 21.64
C GLN A 281 -12.27 2.67 20.67
N ILE A 282 -12.36 2.33 19.39
CA ILE A 282 -12.87 3.17 18.33
C ILE A 282 -14.16 2.53 17.82
N ALA A 283 -15.29 3.22 18.03
CA ALA A 283 -16.58 2.77 17.52
C ALA A 283 -16.55 2.75 15.98
N GLY A 284 -17.00 1.66 15.38
CA GLY A 284 -17.09 1.54 13.94
C GLY A 284 -18.23 2.40 13.38
N THR A 285 -17.97 3.09 12.29
CA THR A 285 -18.98 3.81 11.51
C THR A 285 -19.39 2.99 10.29
N ARG A 286 -20.60 3.26 9.76
CA ARG A 286 -21.05 2.68 8.50
C ARG A 286 -20.37 3.32 7.30
N GLU A 287 -20.17 4.63 7.32
CA GLU A 287 -19.49 5.35 6.24
C GLU A 287 -18.02 5.59 6.60
N PHE A 288 -17.16 5.74 5.59
CA PHE A 288 -15.81 6.26 5.79
C PHE A 288 -15.87 7.78 5.98
N GLU A 289 -14.95 8.34 6.77
CA GLU A 289 -14.92 9.80 6.98
C GLU A 289 -14.64 10.52 5.64
N PRO A 290 -15.54 11.40 5.17
CA PRO A 290 -15.36 12.07 3.91
C PRO A 290 -14.20 13.06 3.99
N SER A 291 -13.31 13.03 3.00
CA SER A 291 -12.23 14.00 2.88
C SER A 291 -11.84 14.18 1.42
N GLY A 292 -11.13 15.26 1.10
CA GLY A 292 -10.57 15.45 -0.25
C GLY A 292 -9.49 14.40 -0.60
N SER A 293 -8.92 13.74 0.41
CA SER A 293 -7.95 12.67 0.21
C SER A 293 -8.62 11.34 -0.12
N LEU A 294 -9.78 11.02 0.49
CA LEU A 294 -10.51 9.77 0.25
C LEU A 294 -11.23 9.82 -1.10
N ASN A 295 -10.72 9.10 -2.10
CA ASN A 295 -11.22 9.18 -3.47
C ASN A 295 -11.10 7.86 -4.26
N LEU A 296 -11.30 7.92 -5.58
CA LEU A 296 -11.25 6.75 -6.47
C LEU A 296 -9.92 5.98 -6.39
N LEU A 297 -8.79 6.66 -6.20
CA LEU A 297 -7.49 6.01 -6.05
C LEU A 297 -7.41 5.17 -4.78
N ASP A 298 -8.07 5.57 -3.70
CA ASP A 298 -8.14 4.75 -2.49
C ASP A 298 -8.93 3.48 -2.76
N TYR A 299 -10.18 3.60 -3.22
CA TYR A 299 -11.07 2.46 -3.39
C TYR A 299 -10.60 1.47 -4.46
N TYR A 300 -10.25 1.95 -5.65
CA TYR A 300 -9.92 1.12 -6.81
C TYR A 300 -8.42 0.85 -6.94
N GLY A 301 -7.58 1.72 -6.35
CA GLY A 301 -6.13 1.57 -6.32
C GLY A 301 -5.66 0.96 -5.01
N TYR A 302 -5.30 1.80 -4.05
CA TYR A 302 -4.54 1.43 -2.86
C TYR A 302 -5.24 0.41 -1.97
N TRP A 303 -6.52 0.57 -1.66
CA TRP A 303 -7.26 -0.33 -0.79
C TRP A 303 -7.46 -1.69 -1.44
N ARG A 304 -7.70 -1.71 -2.75
CA ARG A 304 -7.72 -2.96 -3.52
C ARG A 304 -6.40 -3.71 -3.38
N LEU A 305 -5.25 -3.04 -3.58
CA LEU A 305 -3.93 -3.68 -3.44
C LEU A 305 -3.74 -4.24 -2.03
N THR A 306 -4.02 -3.44 -1.00
CA THR A 306 -3.93 -3.86 0.41
C THR A 306 -4.81 -5.05 0.72
N MET A 307 -6.08 -5.00 0.31
CA MET A 307 -7.06 -6.05 0.61
C MET A 307 -6.80 -7.33 -0.17
N ARG A 308 -6.36 -7.26 -1.43
CA ARG A 308 -6.00 -8.45 -2.22
C ARG A 308 -4.80 -9.19 -1.62
N LEU A 309 -3.79 -8.45 -1.15
CA LEU A 309 -2.65 -9.06 -0.45
C LEU A 309 -3.03 -9.57 0.93
N LEU A 310 -3.87 -8.84 1.68
CA LEU A 310 -4.34 -9.29 3.00
C LEU A 310 -5.15 -10.58 2.88
N ASP A 311 -6.08 -10.68 1.92
CA ASP A 311 -6.86 -11.90 1.69
C ASP A 311 -5.96 -13.11 1.38
N TYR A 312 -4.92 -12.92 0.56
CA TYR A 312 -3.92 -13.96 0.28
C TYR A 312 -3.15 -14.37 1.53
N VAL A 313 -2.66 -13.40 2.29
CA VAL A 313 -1.93 -13.63 3.53
C VAL A 313 -2.79 -14.39 4.53
N ASP A 314 -4.09 -14.10 4.58
CA ASP A 314 -5.10 -14.75 5.41
C ASP A 314 -5.54 -16.14 4.90
N GLY A 315 -4.97 -16.61 3.79
CA GLY A 315 -5.17 -17.99 3.31
C GLY A 315 -6.05 -18.13 2.07
N SER A 316 -6.46 -17.04 1.43
CA SER A 316 -7.05 -17.11 0.09
C SER A 316 -6.01 -17.56 -0.94
N GLU A 317 -6.48 -17.94 -2.12
CA GLU A 317 -5.62 -18.28 -3.25
C GLU A 317 -4.66 -17.14 -3.61
N PHE A 318 -3.51 -17.51 -4.19
CA PHE A 318 -2.52 -16.53 -4.63
C PHE A 318 -3.15 -15.59 -5.70
N PRO A 319 -3.07 -14.26 -5.53
CA PRO A 319 -3.78 -13.32 -6.38
C PRO A 319 -3.02 -13.11 -7.69
N SER A 320 -3.04 -14.12 -8.57
CA SER A 320 -2.24 -14.15 -9.79
C SER A 320 -2.50 -12.95 -10.71
N GLU A 321 -3.73 -12.43 -10.73
CA GLU A 321 -4.10 -11.24 -11.50
C GLU A 321 -3.32 -10.01 -11.03
N LEU A 322 -3.07 -9.88 -9.73
CA LEU A 322 -2.30 -8.77 -9.17
C LEU A 322 -0.84 -8.76 -9.63
N PHE A 323 -0.30 -9.90 -10.04
CA PHE A 323 1.06 -10.04 -10.56
C PHE A 323 1.10 -10.25 -12.08
N SER A 324 -0.03 -10.02 -12.76
CA SER A 324 -0.12 -10.12 -14.22
C SER A 324 -0.18 -8.73 -14.86
N ARG A 325 0.79 -8.43 -15.74
CA ARG A 325 0.80 -7.18 -16.53
C ARG A 325 -0.39 -7.05 -17.50
N LYS A 326 -1.01 -8.18 -17.83
CA LYS A 326 -2.16 -8.26 -18.75
C LYS A 326 -3.50 -8.18 -18.02
N ALA A 327 -3.52 -8.24 -16.69
CA ALA A 327 -4.77 -8.16 -15.94
C ALA A 327 -5.37 -6.76 -16.07
N ALA A 328 -6.55 -6.67 -16.68
CA ALA A 328 -7.32 -5.43 -16.78
C ALA A 328 -7.62 -4.84 -15.38
N GLU A 329 -7.76 -5.71 -14.38
CA GLU A 329 -7.93 -5.32 -12.99
C GLU A 329 -6.83 -4.34 -12.54
N ASN A 330 -5.55 -4.58 -12.87
CA ASN A 330 -4.44 -3.74 -12.44
C ASN A 330 -4.50 -2.30 -12.99
N ARG A 331 -5.18 -2.11 -14.13
CA ARG A 331 -5.33 -0.82 -14.81
C ARG A 331 -6.60 -0.07 -14.43
N PHE A 332 -7.61 -0.77 -13.96
CA PHE A 332 -8.92 -0.20 -13.66
C PHE A 332 -8.93 0.62 -12.36
N LEU A 333 -9.36 1.88 -12.46
CA LEU A 333 -9.42 2.83 -11.33
C LEU A 333 -10.82 3.41 -11.08
N GLY A 334 -11.85 2.71 -11.56
CA GLY A 334 -13.24 3.10 -11.36
C GLY A 334 -13.74 4.12 -12.38
N TYR A 335 -14.84 4.77 -12.02
CA TYR A 335 -15.50 5.80 -12.83
C TYR A 335 -15.70 7.05 -11.99
N TRP A 336 -15.55 8.20 -12.63
CA TRP A 336 -16.07 9.45 -12.11
C TRP A 336 -17.59 9.35 -11.92
N PRO A 337 -18.18 10.09 -10.97
CA PRO A 337 -19.63 10.05 -10.73
C PRO A 337 -20.51 10.37 -11.96
N GLY A 338 -19.98 11.07 -12.98
CA GLY A 338 -20.66 11.26 -14.27
C GLY A 338 -20.62 10.05 -15.21
N GLY A 339 -20.01 8.93 -14.81
CA GLY A 339 -19.85 7.71 -15.60
C GLY A 339 -18.62 7.68 -16.50
N GLN A 340 -17.84 8.76 -16.58
CA GLN A 340 -16.57 8.77 -17.31
C GLN A 340 -15.57 7.83 -16.61
N PRO A 341 -14.88 6.91 -17.34
CA PRO A 341 -13.81 6.10 -16.76
C PRO A 341 -12.68 6.97 -16.21
N TYR A 342 -12.16 6.61 -15.04
CA TYR A 342 -10.93 7.20 -14.54
C TYR A 342 -9.76 6.72 -15.40
N ARG A 343 -8.78 7.59 -15.67
CA ARG A 343 -7.59 7.25 -16.47
C ARG A 343 -6.89 5.99 -15.94
N GLU A 344 -6.60 5.03 -16.82
CA GLU A 344 -6.02 3.76 -16.42
C GLU A 344 -4.65 3.88 -15.72
N ALA A 345 -4.42 2.99 -14.74
CA ALA A 345 -3.10 2.84 -14.14
C ALA A 345 -2.08 2.32 -15.15
N GLU A 346 -0.83 2.75 -14.99
CA GLU A 346 0.31 2.25 -15.75
C GLU A 346 0.98 1.10 -15.00
N ILE A 347 1.35 0.05 -15.73
CA ILE A 347 2.05 -1.11 -15.18
C ILE A 347 3.42 -1.14 -15.83
N GLU A 348 4.46 -1.01 -15.02
CA GLU A 348 5.85 -0.98 -15.45
C GLU A 348 6.58 -2.27 -15.06
N ASP A 349 7.58 -2.65 -15.86
CA ASP A 349 8.47 -3.78 -15.57
C ASP A 349 9.87 -3.45 -16.09
N PRO A 350 10.75 -2.91 -15.24
CA PRO A 350 12.07 -2.47 -15.68
C PRO A 350 13.06 -3.63 -15.89
N CYS A 351 12.62 -4.87 -15.67
CA CYS A 351 13.43 -6.08 -15.78
C CYS A 351 13.22 -6.82 -17.12
N SER A 352 12.56 -6.15 -18.08
CA SER A 352 12.17 -6.68 -19.38
C SER A 352 13.35 -6.91 -20.32
#